data_AF-A0A7L3D1C0-F1
#
_entry.id   AF-A0A7L3D1C0-F1
#
_cell.length_a   1.000
_cell.length_b   1.000
_cell.length_c   1.000
_cell.angle_alpha   90.00
_cell.angle_beta   90.00
_cell.angle_gamma   90.00
#
_symmetry.space_group_name_H-M   'P 1'
#
loop_
_entity.id
_entity.type
_entity.pdbx_description
1 polymer ?
#
loop_
_entity_poly.entity_id
_entity_poly.type
_entity_poly.pdbx_seq_one_letter_code
_entity_poly.pdbx_strand_id
1 'polypeptide(L)' 'GGVTVWREVRGCAWNESCPPEDVGDPAVGLTGSCCAGDLCNGPATPNKTFFAPHLPRLQLLPQGHAPTAQPRTTNM' A
#
# COMPACT_ATOMS: atom_id res chain seq x y z
N GLY A 1 1.71 17.25 35.48
CA GLY A 1 1.48 16.00 34.74
C GLY A 1 1.82 16.23 33.29
N GLY A 2 2.57 15.34 32.65
CA GLY A 2 2.87 15.43 31.22
C GLY A 2 1.69 14.92 30.37
N VAL A 3 1.46 15.53 29.22
CA VAL A 3 0.48 15.08 28.23
C VAL A 3 1.27 14.53 27.04
N THR A 4 1.03 13.27 26.69
CA THR A 4 1.58 12.67 25.47
C THR A 4 0.52 12.74 24.39
N VAL A 5 0.91 13.22 23.21
CA VAL A 5 0.03 13.32 22.04
C VAL A 5 0.62 12.45 20.92
N TRP A 6 -0.23 11.66 20.26
CA TRP A 6 0.16 10.89 19.09
C TRP A 6 -0.70 11.27 17.89
N ARG A 7 -0.13 11.12 16.69
CA ARG A 7 -0.82 11.30 15.42
C ARG A 7 -0.30 10.29 14.41
N GLU A 8 -1.20 9.74 13.61
CA GLU A 8 -0.82 8.85 12.52
C GLU A 8 -0.18 9.63 11.36
N VAL A 9 0.89 9.07 10.80
CA VAL A 9 1.61 9.61 9.63
C VAL A 9 1.61 8.55 8.54
N ARG A 10 1.28 8.95 7.31
CA ARG A 10 1.32 8.10 6.11
C ARG A 10 1.93 8.90 4.96
N GLY A 11 2.71 8.25 4.11
CA GLY A 11 3.36 8.86 2.96
C GLY A 11 4.25 7.88 2.21
N CYS A 12 4.92 8.36 1.18
CA CYS A 12 5.96 7.61 0.48
C CYS A 12 7.24 7.57 1.32
N ALA A 13 7.93 6.44 1.30
CA ALA A 13 9.23 6.27 1.91
C ALA A 13 10.25 5.85 0.85
N TRP A 14 11.53 6.14 1.09
CA TRP A 14 12.60 5.74 0.18
C TRP A 14 12.75 4.22 0.10
N ASN A 15 12.64 3.55 1.25
CA ASN A 15 12.68 2.10 1.31
C ASN A 15 11.26 1.55 1.17
N GLU A 16 11.02 0.73 0.15
CA GLU A 16 9.73 0.11 -0.11
C GLU A 16 9.41 -1.04 0.88
N SER A 17 10.39 -1.54 1.64
CA SER A 17 10.18 -2.63 2.59
C SER A 17 11.08 -2.51 3.83
N CYS A 18 11.03 -1.34 4.47
CA CYS A 18 11.66 -1.16 5.78
C CYS A 18 10.98 -2.04 6.84
N PRO A 19 11.77 -2.68 7.72
CA PRO A 19 11.23 -3.37 8.89
C PRO A 19 10.54 -2.37 9.82
N PRO A 20 9.83 -2.84 10.88
CA PRO A 20 9.38 -1.97 11.94
C PRO A 20 10.57 -1.19 12.53
N GLU A 21 10.53 0.12 12.40
CA GLU A 21 11.57 1.04 12.86
C GLU A 21 10.97 2.02 13.87
N ASP A 22 11.78 2.40 14.85
CA ASP A 22 11.49 3.44 15.83
C ASP A 22 12.65 4.44 15.81
N VAL A 23 12.33 5.68 15.47
CA VAL A 23 13.32 6.75 15.29
C VAL A 23 12.86 7.98 16.04
N GLY A 24 13.75 8.55 16.85
CA GLY A 24 13.47 9.81 17.55
C GLY A 24 14.31 9.99 18.80
N ASP A 25 13.79 10.81 19.70
CA ASP A 25 14.36 11.16 20.99
C ASP A 25 13.32 10.95 22.13
N PRO A 26 13.69 11.16 23.41
CA PRO A 26 12.77 10.93 24.53
C PRO A 26 11.52 11.81 24.57
N ALA A 27 11.48 12.92 23.82
CA ALA A 27 10.35 13.83 23.75
C ALA A 27 9.47 13.59 22.50
N VAL A 28 10.06 13.16 21.38
CA VAL A 28 9.36 12.89 20.12
C VAL A 28 9.95 11.68 19.40
N GLY A 29 9.08 10.73 19.03
CA GLY A 29 9.43 9.55 18.25
C GLY A 29 8.44 9.26 17.11
N LEU A 30 8.95 8.59 16.08
CA LEU A 30 8.18 8.05 14.97
C LEU A 30 8.42 6.53 14.90
N THR A 31 7.34 5.77 15.02
CA THR A 31 7.37 4.32 14.84
C THR A 31 6.57 3.96 13.59
N GLY A 32 7.12 3.11 12.72
CA GLY A 32 6.47 2.79 11.44
C GLY A 32 7.09 1.61 10.70
N SER A 33 6.50 1.30 9.56
CA SER A 33 7.02 0.30 8.60
C SER A 33 6.65 0.73 7.19
N CYS A 34 7.31 0.13 6.20
CA CYS A 34 7.09 0.43 4.79
C CYS A 34 6.45 -0.76 4.08
N CYS A 35 5.86 -0.47 2.93
CA CYS A 35 5.30 -1.47 2.03
C CYS A 35 5.52 -1.05 0.58
N ALA A 36 5.54 -2.04 -0.30
CA ALA A 36 5.72 -1.84 -1.73
C ALA A 36 4.36 -1.86 -2.46
N GLY A 37 4.26 -1.04 -3.52
CA GLY A 37 3.07 -0.92 -4.35
C GLY A 37 2.16 0.26 -3.99
N ASP A 38 1.36 0.67 -4.97
CA ASP A 38 0.48 1.83 -4.85
C ASP A 38 -0.53 1.66 -3.71
N LEU A 39 -0.66 2.70 -2.87
CA LEU A 39 -1.63 2.76 -1.75
C LEU A 39 -1.51 1.61 -0.73
N CYS A 40 -0.38 0.90 -0.69
CA CYS A 40 -0.17 -0.23 0.21
C CYS A 40 -0.27 0.16 1.71
N ASN A 41 0.06 1.41 2.03
CA ASN A 41 0.00 2.00 3.37
C ASN A 41 -1.38 2.58 3.70
N GLY A 42 -2.43 2.07 3.02
CA GLY A 42 -3.82 2.43 3.27
C GLY A 42 -4.27 2.12 4.70
N PRO A 43 -5.39 2.70 5.15
CA PRO A 43 -5.89 2.50 6.50
C PRO A 43 -6.05 1.01 6.81
N ALA A 44 -5.52 0.59 7.96
CA ALA A 44 -5.79 -0.73 8.49
C ALA A 44 -7.28 -0.76 8.82
N THR A 45 -8.10 -1.24 7.89
CA THR A 45 -9.50 -1.54 8.19
C THR A 45 -9.51 -2.64 9.25
N PRO A 46 -10.20 -2.47 10.40
CA PRO A 46 -10.31 -3.51 11.43
C PRO A 46 -11.05 -4.77 10.96
N ASN A 47 -11.40 -4.84 9.67
CA ASN A 47 -12.17 -5.89 9.04
C ASN A 47 -11.85 -5.88 7.52
N LYS A 48 -10.64 -6.31 7.12
CA LYS A 48 -10.36 -6.60 5.71
C LYS A 48 -11.18 -7.83 5.27
N THR A 49 -12.46 -7.66 4.97
CA THR A 49 -13.16 -8.55 4.04
C THR A 49 -12.52 -8.31 2.66
N PHE A 50 -12.00 -9.38 2.08
CA PHE A 50 -11.15 -9.41 0.89
C PHE A 50 -11.78 -8.78 -0.37
N PHE A 51 -13.05 -8.41 -0.33
CA PHE A 51 -13.73 -7.58 -1.31
C PHE A 51 -14.68 -6.65 -0.56
N ALA A 52 -14.66 -5.35 -0.83
CA ALA A 52 -15.79 -4.50 -0.47
C ALA A 52 -17.05 -5.15 -1.09
N PRO A 53 -18.16 -5.36 -0.36
CA PRO A 53 -19.34 -6.07 -0.88
C PRO A 53 -19.99 -5.39 -2.09
N HIS A 54 -19.54 -4.18 -2.46
CA HIS A 54 -20.06 -3.39 -3.56
C HIS A 54 -19.04 -3.15 -4.70
N LEU A 55 -17.90 -3.85 -4.73
CA LEU A 55 -17.08 -3.85 -5.94
C LEU A 55 -17.79 -4.72 -6.98
N PRO A 56 -18.24 -4.15 -8.12
CA PRO A 56 -18.81 -4.96 -9.19
C PRO A 56 -17.77 -5.98 -9.64
N ARG A 57 -18.18 -7.25 -9.78
CA ARG A 57 -17.29 -8.29 -10.32
C ARG A 57 -16.77 -7.79 -11.66
N LEU A 58 -15.45 -7.81 -11.86
CA LEU A 58 -14.83 -7.51 -13.14
C LEU A 58 -15.44 -8.44 -14.18
N GLN A 59 -16.31 -7.90 -15.03
CA GLN A 59 -16.89 -8.62 -16.15
C GLN A 59 -15.82 -8.63 -17.24
N LEU A 60 -15.43 -9.82 -17.71
CA LEU A 60 -14.68 -9.93 -18.95
C LEU A 60 -15.58 -9.36 -20.06
N LEU A 61 -15.14 -8.25 -20.66
CA LEU A 61 -15.69 -7.78 -21.92
C LEU A 61 -15.60 -8.94 -22.93
N PRO A 62 -16.62 -9.17 -23.76
CA PRO A 62 -16.59 -10.20 -24.78
C PRO A 62 -15.28 -10.10 -25.56
N GLN A 63 -14.59 -11.25 -25.71
CA GLN A 63 -13.29 -11.32 -26.37
C GLN A 63 -13.35 -10.60 -27.72
N GLY A 64 -12.69 -9.45 -27.80
CA GLY A 64 -12.80 -8.57 -28.98
C GLY A 64 -12.06 -7.24 -28.82
N HIS A 65 -11.81 -6.80 -27.59
CA HIS A 65 -11.01 -5.59 -27.32
C HIS A 65 -9.94 -5.87 -26.28
N ALA A 66 -9.01 -6.78 -26.59
CA ALA A 66 -7.72 -6.75 -25.92
C ALA A 66 -6.90 -5.61 -26.55
N PRO A 67 -6.41 -4.61 -25.78
CA PRO A 67 -5.33 -3.76 -26.27
C PRO A 67 -4.15 -4.69 -26.56
N THR A 68 -3.65 -4.63 -27.78
CA THR A 68 -2.58 -5.50 -28.28
C THR A 68 -1.29 -5.22 -27.50
N ALA A 69 -1.06 -5.91 -26.39
CA ALA A 69 0.27 -6.05 -25.83
C ALA A 69 1.01 -7.06 -26.72
N GLN A 70 1.78 -6.58 -27.71
CA GLN A 70 2.69 -7.42 -28.46
C GLN A 70 3.83 -7.90 -27.54
N PRO A 71 4.01 -9.21 -27.33
CA PRO A 71 5.22 -9.70 -26.68
C PRO A 71 6.40 -9.53 -27.66
N ARG A 72 7.41 -8.75 -27.27
CA ARG A 72 8.71 -8.71 -27.97
C ARG A 72 9.37 -10.08 -27.81
N THR A 73 9.45 -10.84 -28.89
CA THR A 73 10.37 -11.97 -28.98
C THR A 73 11.81 -11.43 -29.05
N THR A 74 12.62 -11.73 -28.03
CA THR A 74 14.07 -11.62 -28.13
C THR A 74 14.61 -13.04 -28.24
N ASN A 75 14.96 -13.43 -29.46
CA ASN A 75 15.85 -14.56 -29.70
C ASN A 75 17.27 -14.00 -29.85
N MET A 76 18.16 -14.37 -28.93
CA MET A 76 19.57 -14.69 -29.20
C MET A 76 19.99 -15.79 -28.23
#